data_AF-A0A933X579-F1
#
_entry.id   AF-A0A933X579-F1
#
_cell.length_a   1.000
_cell.length_b   1.000
_cell.length_c   1.000
_cell.angle_alpha   90.00
_cell.angle_beta   90.00
_cell.angle_gamma   90.00
#
_symmetry.space_group_name_H-M   'P 1'
#
loop_
_entity.id
_entity.type
_entity.pdbx_description
1 polymer ?
#
loop_
_entity_poly.entity_id
_entity_poly.type
_entity_poly.pdbx_seq_one_letter_code
_entity_poly.pdbx_strand_id
1 'polypeptide(L)'
;EVTRREVRAWLDTGPPDLDGRLATEVETWTEETLDWPASFLDRAEARACCASRGLRLPTAGEWLRIASGPRVQPWPWGATEIQSVANTLALRLDRACPVGTFEQGRTPLGVYDLLGNVWEWVEEPLDAAAPSEASAWCMGGSFASRPRRLFEIGPDGRLVFHAQELDPGSRSTDVGLRAVAVARDWFRAHAAALGGGAKARERLVRIGARWGSEAAPALERLAREPGAPECVRHLLAGARS
;
A
#
# COMPACT_ATOMS: atom_id res chain seq x y z
N GLU A 1 -1.03 5.82 0.70
CA GLU A 1 -2.24 4.97 0.84
C GLU A 1 -3.21 5.21 -0.34
N VAL A 2 -4.35 4.51 -0.40
CA VAL A 2 -5.45 4.88 -1.31
C VAL A 2 -6.04 6.21 -0.83
N THR A 3 -6.26 7.14 -1.75
CA THR A 3 -6.72 8.50 -1.42
C THR A 3 -8.24 8.61 -1.32
N ARG A 4 -8.71 9.67 -0.67
CA ARG A 4 -10.13 10.05 -0.63
C ARG A 4 -10.74 10.20 -2.02
N ARG A 5 -9.98 10.74 -2.98
CA ARG A 5 -10.37 10.84 -4.40
C ARG A 5 -10.68 9.47 -5.00
N GLU A 6 -9.82 8.49 -4.74
CA GLU A 6 -9.98 7.14 -5.28
C GLU A 6 -11.19 6.43 -4.66
N VAL A 7 -11.46 6.62 -3.37
CA VAL A 7 -12.66 6.08 -2.72
C VAL A 7 -13.93 6.77 -3.23
N ARG A 8 -13.93 8.10 -3.44
CA ARG A 8 -15.08 8.79 -4.07
C ARG A 8 -15.40 8.24 -5.45
N ALA A 9 -14.38 8.08 -6.29
CA ALA A 9 -14.56 7.50 -7.61
C ALA A 9 -15.15 6.08 -7.57
N TRP A 10 -14.84 5.30 -6.54
CA TRP A 10 -15.49 4.00 -6.30
C TRP A 10 -16.94 4.15 -5.86
N LEU A 11 -17.23 5.04 -4.90
CA LEU A 11 -18.60 5.28 -4.42
C LEU A 11 -19.54 5.77 -5.54
N ASP A 12 -19.02 6.57 -6.47
CA ASP A 12 -19.77 7.05 -7.66
C ASP A 12 -20.21 5.91 -8.59
N THR A 13 -19.59 4.72 -8.49
CA THR A 13 -20.03 3.53 -9.24
C THR A 13 -21.27 2.86 -8.64
N GLY A 14 -21.69 3.27 -7.44
CA GLY A 14 -22.82 2.69 -6.71
C GLY A 14 -22.55 1.27 -6.19
N PRO A 15 -21.50 1.05 -5.35
CA PRO A 15 -21.22 -0.27 -4.82
C PRO A 15 -22.37 -0.75 -3.91
N PRO A 16 -22.70 -2.05 -3.93
CA PRO A 16 -23.72 -2.61 -3.06
C PRO A 16 -23.26 -2.62 -1.60
N ASP A 17 -24.22 -2.74 -0.68
CA ASP A 17 -23.98 -3.03 0.74
C ASP A 17 -23.08 -2.02 1.49
N LEU A 18 -23.08 -0.75 1.06
CA LEU A 18 -22.39 0.33 1.77
C LEU A 18 -23.04 0.60 3.14
N ASP A 19 -22.21 0.64 4.18
CA ASP A 19 -22.67 1.11 5.48
C ASP A 19 -22.86 2.64 5.43
N GLY A 20 -24.03 3.12 5.90
CA GLY A 20 -24.37 4.54 5.91
C GLY A 20 -23.37 5.41 6.68
N ARG A 21 -22.60 4.83 7.62
CA ARG A 21 -21.52 5.52 8.33
C ARG A 21 -20.37 5.91 7.39
N LEU A 22 -20.10 5.15 6.30
CA LEU A 22 -19.12 5.59 5.30
C LEU A 22 -19.60 6.85 4.60
N ALA A 23 -20.87 6.84 4.19
CA ALA A 23 -21.46 7.92 3.43
C ALA A 23 -21.38 9.23 4.23
N THR A 24 -21.75 9.19 5.51
CA THR A 24 -21.62 10.35 6.41
C THR A 24 -20.17 10.83 6.56
N GLU A 25 -19.20 9.92 6.69
CA GLU A 25 -17.79 10.33 6.79
C GLU A 25 -17.30 10.99 5.49
N VAL A 26 -17.70 10.47 4.33
CA VAL A 26 -17.27 10.96 3.00
C VAL A 26 -17.80 12.38 2.72
N GLU A 27 -18.93 12.76 3.31
CA GLU A 27 -19.45 14.14 3.27
C GLU A 27 -18.51 15.15 3.95
N THR A 28 -17.69 14.71 4.91
CA THR A 28 -16.69 15.58 5.56
C THR A 28 -15.48 15.85 4.67
N TRP A 29 -15.29 15.06 3.61
CA TRP A 29 -14.15 15.22 2.72
C TRP A 29 -14.38 16.44 1.82
N THR A 30 -13.39 17.31 1.72
CA THR A 30 -13.45 18.50 0.84
C THR A 30 -12.51 18.33 -0.33
N GLU A 31 -12.67 19.17 -1.37
CA GLU A 31 -11.75 19.22 -2.52
C GLU A 31 -10.28 19.36 -2.09
N GLU A 32 -10.02 20.12 -1.02
CA GLU A 32 -8.69 20.35 -0.46
C GLU A 32 -8.07 19.11 0.19
N THR A 33 -8.89 18.11 0.54
CA THR A 33 -8.45 16.88 1.21
C THR A 33 -8.46 15.67 0.30
N LEU A 34 -8.80 15.80 -0.98
CA LEU A 34 -8.95 14.65 -1.87
C LEU A 34 -7.70 13.80 -2.03
N ASP A 35 -6.52 14.38 -1.83
CA ASP A 35 -5.24 13.67 -1.92
C ASP A 35 -4.75 13.13 -0.56
N TRP A 36 -5.55 13.26 0.49
CA TRP A 36 -5.31 12.64 1.80
C TRP A 36 -5.66 11.15 1.73
N PRO A 37 -5.12 10.30 2.62
CA PRO A 37 -5.55 8.91 2.71
C PRO A 37 -7.06 8.85 2.97
N ALA A 38 -7.73 7.94 2.28
CA ALA A 38 -9.06 7.52 2.68
C ALA A 38 -8.96 6.70 3.97
N SER A 39 -9.92 6.91 4.85
CA SER A 39 -10.03 6.24 6.15
C SER A 39 -11.50 5.95 6.45
N PHE A 40 -11.77 5.26 7.56
CA PHE A 40 -13.13 4.97 8.05
C PHE A 40 -13.92 3.95 7.20
N LEU A 41 -13.22 3.19 6.36
CA LEU A 41 -13.76 1.99 5.72
C LEU A 41 -13.56 0.81 6.65
N ASP A 42 -14.55 -0.08 6.73
CA ASP A 42 -14.31 -1.40 7.30
C ASP A 42 -13.49 -2.27 6.33
N ARG A 43 -13.11 -3.48 6.74
CA ARG A 43 -12.28 -4.34 5.89
C ARG A 43 -13.00 -4.77 4.61
N ALA A 44 -14.30 -5.03 4.66
CA ALA A 44 -15.08 -5.51 3.52
C ALA A 44 -15.22 -4.40 2.46
N GLU A 45 -15.47 -3.17 2.89
CA GLU A 45 -15.52 -1.98 2.03
C GLU A 45 -14.15 -1.64 1.46
N ALA A 46 -13.08 -1.75 2.26
CA ALA A 46 -11.72 -1.56 1.78
C ALA A 46 -11.35 -2.59 0.69
N ARG A 47 -11.76 -3.85 0.87
CA ARG A 47 -11.62 -4.93 -0.10
C ARG A 47 -12.43 -4.65 -1.38
N ALA A 48 -13.68 -4.24 -1.24
CA ALA A 48 -14.55 -3.90 -2.37
C ALA A 48 -14.01 -2.70 -3.17
N CYS A 49 -13.52 -1.67 -2.49
CA CYS A 49 -12.85 -0.53 -3.10
C CYS A 49 -11.63 -0.96 -3.93
N CYS A 50 -10.75 -1.81 -3.38
CA CYS A 50 -9.62 -2.35 -4.14
C CYS A 50 -10.10 -3.16 -5.36
N ALA A 51 -11.07 -4.05 -5.15
CA ALA A 51 -11.57 -4.96 -6.18
C ALA A 51 -12.20 -4.23 -7.37
N SER A 52 -12.85 -3.08 -7.13
CA SER A 52 -13.44 -2.23 -8.19
C SER A 52 -12.44 -1.80 -9.27
N ARG A 53 -11.13 -1.84 -8.94
CA ARG A 53 -10.02 -1.44 -9.82
C ARG A 53 -9.16 -2.63 -10.26
N GLY A 54 -9.64 -3.85 -10.04
CA GLY A 54 -8.86 -5.08 -10.29
C GLY A 54 -7.66 -5.22 -9.34
N LEU A 55 -7.73 -4.61 -8.16
CA LEU A 55 -6.71 -4.68 -7.11
C LEU A 55 -7.26 -5.47 -5.92
N ARG A 56 -6.44 -5.67 -4.89
CA ARG A 56 -6.84 -6.26 -3.60
C ARG A 56 -6.08 -5.62 -2.44
N LEU A 57 -6.54 -5.87 -1.22
CA LEU A 57 -5.71 -5.60 -0.05
C LEU A 57 -4.44 -6.48 -0.07
N PRO A 58 -3.31 -5.98 0.46
CA PRO A 58 -2.12 -6.80 0.65
C PRO A 58 -2.35 -7.85 1.75
N THR A 59 -1.65 -8.97 1.65
CA THR A 59 -1.42 -9.81 2.84
C THR A 59 -0.45 -9.09 3.79
N ALA A 60 -0.43 -9.43 5.08
CA ALA A 60 0.53 -8.84 6.02
C ALA A 60 1.99 -9.10 5.58
N GLY A 61 2.27 -10.26 4.99
CA GLY A 61 3.59 -10.61 4.45
C GLY A 61 3.99 -9.74 3.25
N GLU A 62 3.08 -9.48 2.32
CA GLU A 62 3.32 -8.57 1.20
C GLU A 62 3.53 -7.13 1.69
N TRP A 63 2.67 -6.67 2.61
CA TRP A 63 2.79 -5.36 3.22
C TRP A 63 4.17 -5.17 3.86
N LEU A 64 4.60 -6.15 4.67
CA LEU A 64 5.90 -6.12 5.32
C LEU A 64 7.05 -6.18 4.32
N ARG A 65 6.92 -6.95 3.25
CA ARG A 65 7.95 -7.02 2.19
C ARG A 65 8.11 -5.70 1.45
N ILE A 66 7.01 -4.97 1.24
CA ILE A 66 7.01 -3.62 0.67
C ILE A 66 7.68 -2.65 1.66
N ALA A 67 7.25 -2.68 2.93
CA ALA A 67 7.73 -1.77 3.97
C ALA A 67 9.21 -1.97 4.30
N SER A 68 9.64 -3.19 4.59
CA SER A 68 11.03 -3.47 4.97
C SER A 68 12.00 -3.47 3.78
N GLY A 69 11.48 -3.53 2.55
CA GLY A 69 12.29 -3.55 1.34
C GLY A 69 13.16 -4.82 1.20
N PRO A 70 14.04 -4.88 0.18
CA PRO A 70 14.80 -6.09 -0.17
C PRO A 70 15.82 -6.53 0.89
N ARG A 71 16.26 -5.61 1.74
CA ARG A 71 17.22 -5.87 2.82
C ARG A 71 16.57 -6.12 4.18
N VAL A 72 15.24 -6.24 4.22
CA VAL A 72 14.46 -6.49 5.45
C VAL A 72 14.84 -5.48 6.56
N GLN A 73 14.63 -4.21 6.26
CA GLN A 73 14.99 -3.11 7.15
C GLN A 73 13.92 -2.88 8.23
N PRO A 74 14.30 -2.46 9.45
CA PRO A 74 13.37 -2.19 10.55
C PRO A 74 12.53 -0.93 10.37
N TRP A 75 12.93 0.00 9.48
CA TRP A 75 12.16 1.18 9.12
C TRP A 75 11.96 1.22 7.60
N PRO A 76 10.85 1.82 7.11
CA PRO A 76 10.61 1.91 5.67
C PRO A 76 11.79 2.50 4.89
N TRP A 77 12.41 3.54 5.43
CA TRP A 77 13.53 4.26 4.82
C TRP A 77 14.91 3.63 5.09
N GLY A 78 15.05 2.71 6.05
CA GLY A 78 16.36 2.08 6.31
C GLY A 78 16.58 1.48 7.69
N ALA A 79 17.87 1.34 8.05
CA ALA A 79 18.29 0.65 9.27
C ALA A 79 18.13 1.49 10.54
N THR A 80 18.16 2.81 10.41
CA THR A 80 18.17 3.76 11.53
C THR A 80 16.89 4.57 11.58
N GLU A 81 16.45 4.88 12.80
CA GLU A 81 15.35 5.81 12.99
C GLU A 81 15.75 7.20 12.48
N ILE A 82 14.83 7.86 11.79
CA ILE A 82 14.95 9.25 11.39
C ILE A 82 13.70 9.96 11.91
N GLN A 83 13.88 11.10 12.56
CA GLN A 83 12.76 11.87 13.10
C GLN A 83 12.08 12.67 11.99
N SER A 84 10.77 12.91 12.16
CA SER A 84 9.98 13.80 11.29
C SER A 84 9.89 13.40 9.82
N VAL A 85 10.14 12.12 9.51
CA VAL A 85 9.99 11.57 8.16
C VAL A 85 8.73 10.71 8.01
N ALA A 86 7.83 10.75 8.99
CA ALA A 86 6.57 10.00 8.98
C ALA A 86 5.53 10.74 9.82
N ASN A 87 4.27 10.73 9.37
CA ASN A 87 3.17 11.32 10.13
C ASN A 87 2.77 10.42 11.31
N THR A 88 3.45 10.55 12.43
CA THR A 88 3.15 9.79 13.65
C THR A 88 2.79 10.76 14.78
N LEU A 89 2.39 10.22 15.94
CA LEU A 89 2.10 11.02 17.14
C LEU A 89 3.27 11.92 17.54
N ALA A 90 4.50 11.59 17.16
CA ALA A 90 5.68 12.41 17.40
C ALA A 90 5.58 13.81 16.78
N LEU A 91 4.85 13.97 15.66
CA LEU A 91 4.66 15.26 14.99
C LEU A 91 3.51 16.09 15.55
N ARG A 92 2.60 15.48 16.33
CA ARG A 92 1.46 16.18 16.96
C ARG A 92 0.60 16.97 15.96
N LEU A 93 0.46 16.44 14.74
CA LEU A 93 -0.41 17.05 13.73
C LEU A 93 -1.89 16.75 14.00
N ASP A 94 -2.16 15.67 14.74
CA ASP A 94 -3.49 15.17 15.15
C ASP A 94 -4.46 14.94 13.98
N ARG A 95 -3.90 14.73 12.79
CA ARG A 95 -4.64 14.42 11.55
C ARG A 95 -3.72 13.79 10.52
N ALA A 96 -4.31 13.14 9.52
CA ALA A 96 -3.61 12.68 8.33
C ALA A 96 -3.04 13.85 7.51
N CYS A 97 -2.12 13.55 6.60
CA CYS A 97 -1.55 14.48 5.64
C CYS A 97 -1.80 13.97 4.21
N PRO A 98 -1.68 14.82 3.18
CA PRO A 98 -1.67 14.37 1.80
C PRO A 98 -0.69 13.20 1.59
N VAL A 99 -1.09 12.20 0.82
CA VAL A 99 -0.25 11.02 0.53
C VAL A 99 1.04 11.49 -0.14
N GLY A 100 2.18 10.94 0.31
CA GLY A 100 3.50 11.29 -0.20
C GLY A 100 4.11 12.58 0.37
N THR A 101 3.53 13.17 1.42
CA THR A 101 4.07 14.38 2.07
C THR A 101 5.51 14.18 2.57
N PHE A 102 5.83 12.99 3.08
CA PHE A 102 7.09 12.72 3.76
C PHE A 102 8.12 12.06 2.83
N GLU A 103 8.79 12.86 2.00
CA GLU A 103 9.75 12.38 0.99
C GLU A 103 10.87 11.52 1.56
N GLN A 104 11.41 11.87 2.73
CA GLN A 104 12.47 11.11 3.38
C GLN A 104 11.98 9.82 4.07
N GLY A 105 10.65 9.65 4.20
CA GLY A 105 10.01 8.49 4.81
C GLY A 105 9.76 7.33 3.84
N ARG A 106 9.99 7.55 2.55
CA ARG A 106 9.72 6.53 1.53
C ARG A 106 10.71 5.38 1.60
N THR A 107 10.28 4.23 1.11
CA THR A 107 11.17 3.08 0.91
C THR A 107 12.22 3.35 -0.16
N PRO A 108 13.31 2.58 -0.24
CA PRO A 108 14.24 2.64 -1.36
C PRO A 108 13.56 2.45 -2.73
N LEU A 109 12.42 1.76 -2.78
CA LEU A 109 11.61 1.55 -3.98
C LEU A 109 10.61 2.70 -4.24
N GLY A 110 10.62 3.75 -3.43
CA GLY A 110 9.77 4.93 -3.59
C GLY A 110 8.33 4.76 -3.12
N VAL A 111 8.08 3.83 -2.19
CA VAL A 111 6.74 3.67 -1.60
C VAL A 111 6.64 4.52 -0.34
N TYR A 112 5.62 5.36 -0.27
CA TYR A 112 5.39 6.32 0.81
C TYR A 112 4.45 5.76 1.88
N ASP A 113 4.50 6.41 3.05
CA ASP A 113 3.50 6.30 4.12
C ASP A 113 3.26 4.86 4.60
N LEU A 114 4.34 4.08 4.71
CA LEU A 114 4.30 2.73 5.33
C LEU A 114 4.55 2.76 6.83
N LEU A 115 4.86 3.95 7.37
CA LEU A 115 4.85 4.21 8.80
C LEU A 115 4.06 5.50 9.05
N GLY A 116 3.04 5.42 9.90
CA GLY A 116 2.19 6.55 10.23
C GLY A 116 1.19 6.92 9.11
N ASN A 117 0.66 8.13 9.23
CA ASN A 117 -0.46 8.67 8.46
C ASN A 117 -1.75 7.92 8.79
N VAL A 118 -2.10 6.81 8.13
CA VAL A 118 -3.16 5.91 8.61
C VAL A 118 -2.68 4.47 8.73
N TRP A 119 -3.25 3.73 9.67
CA TRP A 119 -3.16 2.27 9.70
C TRP A 119 -3.70 1.70 8.39
N GLU A 120 -3.13 0.60 7.91
CA GLU A 120 -3.56 -0.01 6.64
C GLU A 120 -4.12 -1.41 6.83
N TRP A 121 -5.37 -1.61 6.43
CA TRP A 121 -5.98 -2.95 6.39
C TRP A 121 -5.17 -3.94 5.55
N VAL A 122 -5.06 -5.18 6.05
CA VAL A 122 -4.50 -6.33 5.33
C VAL A 122 -5.48 -7.51 5.32
N GLU A 123 -5.38 -8.39 4.32
CA GLU A 123 -6.25 -9.59 4.22
C GLU A 123 -5.97 -10.59 5.35
N GLU A 124 -4.71 -11.03 5.44
CA GLU A 124 -4.32 -12.16 6.28
C GLU A 124 -3.17 -11.77 7.22
N PRO A 125 -3.26 -12.12 8.51
CA PRO A 125 -2.13 -12.05 9.44
C PRO A 125 -0.90 -12.83 8.98
N LEU A 126 0.28 -12.45 9.47
CA LEU A 126 1.55 -13.11 9.11
C LEU A 126 1.65 -14.56 9.61
N ASP A 127 0.95 -14.90 10.69
CA ASP A 127 0.99 -16.19 11.39
C ASP A 127 -0.28 -17.02 11.17
N ALA A 128 -1.18 -16.59 10.28
CA ALA A 128 -2.43 -17.27 10.02
C ALA A 128 -2.20 -18.65 9.37
N ALA A 129 -2.69 -19.71 10.00
CA ALA A 129 -2.71 -21.05 9.41
C ALA A 129 -3.74 -21.18 8.26
N ALA A 130 -4.76 -20.32 8.26
CA ALA A 130 -5.79 -20.21 7.24
C ALA A 130 -6.40 -18.79 7.26
N PRO A 131 -7.01 -18.33 6.16
CA PRO A 131 -7.72 -17.05 6.14
C PRO A 131 -8.83 -17.00 7.20
N SER A 132 -8.97 -15.86 7.87
CA SER A 132 -9.98 -15.65 8.90
C SER A 132 -10.85 -14.42 8.57
N GLU A 133 -12.16 -14.62 8.63
CA GLU A 133 -13.14 -13.52 8.62
C GLU A 133 -13.55 -13.10 10.04
N ALA A 134 -13.01 -13.74 11.08
CA ALA A 134 -13.34 -13.43 12.48
C ALA A 134 -12.43 -12.33 13.07
N SER A 135 -11.25 -12.10 12.49
CA SER A 135 -10.37 -11.00 12.87
C SER A 135 -9.57 -10.47 11.69
N ALA A 136 -9.18 -9.21 11.79
CA ALA A 136 -8.44 -8.48 10.77
C ALA A 136 -7.25 -7.78 11.39
N TRP A 137 -6.18 -7.61 10.60
CA TRP A 137 -5.03 -6.82 11.02
C TRP A 137 -4.98 -5.51 10.24
N CYS A 138 -4.44 -4.48 10.90
CA CYS A 138 -3.93 -3.31 10.23
C CYS A 138 -2.44 -3.10 10.59
N MET A 139 -1.70 -2.47 9.69
CA MET A 139 -0.23 -2.38 9.77
C MET A 139 0.26 -0.93 9.69
N GLY A 140 1.43 -0.65 10.28
CA GLY A 140 2.21 0.57 10.01
C GLY A 140 1.97 1.78 10.92
N GLY A 141 0.93 1.77 11.74
CA GLY A 141 0.62 2.90 12.62
C GLY A 141 -0.05 4.06 11.89
N SER A 142 -0.55 5.02 12.66
CA SER A 142 -1.21 6.23 12.15
C SER A 142 -0.59 7.51 12.73
N PHE A 143 -1.12 8.67 12.34
CA PHE A 143 -0.82 9.98 12.96
C PHE A 143 -1.08 10.00 14.47
N ALA A 144 -1.91 9.09 15.00
CA ALA A 144 -2.21 8.97 16.42
C ALA A 144 -1.32 7.94 17.15
N SER A 145 -0.47 7.21 16.41
CA SER A 145 0.37 6.14 16.94
C SER A 145 1.79 6.63 17.21
N ARG A 146 2.44 6.12 18.27
CA ARG A 146 3.88 6.37 18.48
C ARG A 146 4.68 5.69 17.35
N PRO A 147 5.77 6.31 16.86
CA PRO A 147 6.63 5.66 15.88
C PRO A 147 7.25 4.39 16.47
N ARG A 148 7.22 3.30 15.71
CA ARG A 148 7.81 2.01 16.06
C ARG A 148 8.48 1.38 14.84
N ARG A 149 9.45 0.50 15.09
CA ARG A 149 10.03 -0.35 14.03
C ARG A 149 8.93 -1.24 13.43
N LEU A 150 9.05 -1.55 12.15
CA LEU A 150 8.15 -2.46 11.43
C LEU A 150 8.05 -3.84 12.08
N PHE A 151 9.14 -4.28 12.70
CA PHE A 151 9.23 -5.51 13.47
C PHE A 151 10.34 -5.43 14.51
N GLU A 152 10.19 -6.19 15.59
CA GLU A 152 11.16 -6.36 16.68
C GLU A 152 11.25 -7.84 17.04
N ILE A 153 12.36 -8.26 17.66
CA ILE A 153 12.48 -9.62 18.22
C ILE A 153 12.00 -9.55 19.67
N GLY A 154 10.93 -10.29 19.97
CA GLY A 154 10.37 -10.41 21.30
C GLY A 154 11.26 -11.21 22.25
N PRO A 155 10.96 -11.19 23.57
CA PRO A 155 11.75 -11.91 24.57
C PRO A 155 11.85 -13.42 24.35
N ASP A 156 10.88 -14.01 23.64
CA ASP A 156 10.81 -15.42 23.27
C ASP A 156 11.51 -15.74 21.93
N GLY A 157 12.18 -14.75 21.32
CA GLY A 157 12.85 -14.87 20.04
C GLY A 157 11.93 -14.78 18.82
N ARG A 158 10.63 -14.54 19.00
CA ARG A 158 9.68 -14.40 17.89
C ARG A 158 9.62 -12.98 17.35
N LEU A 159 9.26 -12.83 16.08
CA LEU A 159 9.03 -11.51 15.50
C LEU A 159 7.71 -10.93 16.02
N VAL A 160 7.77 -9.69 16.50
CA VAL A 160 6.62 -8.86 16.86
C VAL A 160 6.51 -7.76 15.82
N PHE A 161 5.42 -7.75 15.07
CA PHE A 161 5.20 -6.78 14.00
C PHE A 161 4.52 -5.51 14.52
N HIS A 162 4.76 -4.38 13.85
CA HIS A 162 3.96 -3.17 14.06
C HIS A 162 2.60 -3.31 13.39
N ALA A 163 1.77 -4.14 14.02
CA ALA A 163 0.42 -4.49 13.62
C ALA A 163 -0.54 -4.29 14.78
N GLN A 164 -1.82 -4.17 14.47
CA GLN A 164 -2.91 -4.20 15.43
C GLN A 164 -4.00 -5.13 14.92
N GLU A 165 -4.51 -5.98 15.79
CA GLU A 165 -5.71 -6.77 15.53
C GLU A 165 -6.96 -5.95 15.84
N LEU A 166 -7.93 -6.01 14.94
CA LEU A 166 -9.21 -5.30 15.00
C LEU A 166 -10.33 -6.25 14.58
N ASP A 167 -11.55 -5.95 15.04
CA ASP A 167 -12.76 -6.53 14.47
C ASP A 167 -12.89 -6.08 13.00
N PRO A 168 -13.20 -6.97 12.03
CA PRO A 168 -13.25 -6.60 10.61
C PRO A 168 -14.27 -5.52 10.26
N GLY A 169 -15.31 -5.34 11.07
CA GLY A 169 -16.32 -4.28 10.96
C GLY A 169 -15.93 -2.97 11.68
N SER A 170 -14.74 -2.92 12.26
CA SER A 170 -14.19 -1.70 12.89
C SER A 170 -13.87 -0.64 11.84
N ARG A 171 -14.05 0.62 12.23
CA ARG A 171 -13.88 1.79 11.36
C ARG A 171 -13.33 2.93 12.20
N SER A 172 -12.30 3.60 11.71
CA SER A 172 -11.68 4.73 12.41
C SER A 172 -11.12 5.73 11.41
N THR A 173 -11.05 7.00 11.80
CA THR A 173 -10.53 8.09 10.97
C THR A 173 -9.02 8.00 10.75
N ASP A 174 -8.36 7.07 11.44
CA ASP A 174 -6.94 6.77 11.30
C ASP A 174 -6.66 5.35 10.79
N VAL A 175 -7.69 4.64 10.30
CA VAL A 175 -7.58 3.33 9.63
C VAL A 175 -8.07 3.46 8.20
N GLY A 176 -7.16 3.22 7.26
CA GLY A 176 -7.37 3.24 5.82
C GLY A 176 -6.84 1.98 5.16
N LEU A 177 -6.35 2.14 3.93
CA LEU A 177 -6.00 1.00 3.08
C LEU A 177 -4.91 1.31 2.06
N ARG A 178 -4.25 0.23 1.63
CA ARG A 178 -3.39 0.18 0.46
C ARG A 178 -3.87 -0.92 -0.46
N ALA A 179 -3.73 -0.70 -1.76
CA ALA A 179 -4.07 -1.67 -2.77
C ALA A 179 -2.79 -2.26 -3.41
N VAL A 180 -2.82 -3.56 -3.66
CA VAL A 180 -1.81 -4.29 -4.43
C VAL A 180 -2.46 -5.13 -5.52
N ALA A 181 -1.67 -5.63 -6.44
CA ALA A 181 -2.12 -6.58 -7.45
C ALA A 181 -1.07 -7.65 -7.71
N VAL A 182 -1.52 -8.80 -8.21
CA VAL A 182 -0.63 -9.79 -8.78
C VAL A 182 -0.04 -9.20 -10.07
N ALA A 183 1.28 -8.98 -10.08
CA ALA A 183 1.96 -8.25 -11.15
C ALA A 183 1.68 -8.83 -12.54
N ARG A 184 1.70 -10.16 -12.68
CA ARG A 184 1.38 -10.86 -13.94
C ARG A 184 0.03 -10.44 -14.50
N ASP A 185 -1.01 -10.60 -13.68
CA ASP A 185 -2.39 -10.40 -14.09
C ASP A 185 -2.64 -8.92 -14.36
N TRP A 186 -2.09 -8.05 -13.50
CA TRP A 186 -2.16 -6.62 -13.67
C TRP A 186 -1.53 -6.16 -14.98
N PHE A 187 -0.30 -6.59 -15.30
CA PHE A 187 0.35 -6.19 -16.55
C PHE A 187 -0.41 -6.69 -17.78
N ARG A 188 -0.99 -7.90 -17.73
CA ARG A 188 -1.80 -8.43 -18.83
C ARG A 188 -3.08 -7.63 -19.04
N ALA A 189 -3.80 -7.34 -17.96
CA ALA A 189 -5.03 -6.54 -18.02
C ALA A 189 -4.79 -5.10 -18.50
N HIS A 190 -3.63 -4.52 -18.21
CA HIS A 190 -3.33 -3.11 -18.51
C HIS A 190 -2.39 -2.91 -19.71
N ALA A 191 -2.00 -3.98 -20.42
CA ALA A 191 -1.05 -3.91 -21.52
C ALA A 191 -1.44 -2.88 -22.58
N ALA A 192 -2.72 -2.85 -22.96
CA ALA A 192 -3.24 -1.90 -23.95
C ALA A 192 -3.12 -0.45 -23.48
N ALA A 193 -3.45 -0.16 -22.22
CA ALA A 193 -3.38 1.18 -21.64
C ALA A 193 -1.93 1.67 -21.45
N LEU A 194 -1.00 0.75 -21.18
CA LEU A 194 0.42 1.06 -21.07
C LEU A 194 1.06 1.46 -22.41
N GLY A 195 0.46 1.01 -23.53
CA GLY A 195 0.88 1.32 -24.89
C GLY A 195 2.18 0.60 -25.33
N GLY A 196 2.48 0.67 -26.64
CA GLY A 196 3.64 0.01 -27.26
C GLY A 196 4.53 0.92 -28.12
N GLY A 197 4.28 2.22 -28.14
CA GLY A 197 5.07 3.17 -28.94
C GLY A 197 6.37 3.64 -28.24
N ALA A 198 7.20 4.39 -28.97
CA ALA A 198 8.48 4.93 -28.46
C ALA A 198 8.34 5.71 -27.14
N LYS A 199 7.29 6.54 -27.00
CA LYS A 199 6.99 7.28 -25.76
C LYS A 199 6.66 6.35 -24.59
N ALA A 200 5.88 5.29 -24.84
CA ALA A 200 5.54 4.30 -23.82
C ALA A 200 6.80 3.55 -23.36
N ARG A 201 7.64 3.13 -24.31
CA ARG A 201 8.94 2.52 -24.02
C ARG A 201 9.83 3.42 -23.15
N GLU A 202 10.02 4.68 -23.53
CA GLU A 202 10.86 5.62 -22.76
C GLU A 202 10.36 5.77 -21.31
N ARG A 203 9.05 5.97 -21.15
CA ARG A 203 8.41 6.06 -19.84
C ARG A 203 8.60 4.78 -19.02
N LEU A 204 8.37 3.61 -19.60
CA LEU A 204 8.48 2.32 -18.91
C LEU A 204 9.93 1.97 -18.56
N VAL A 205 10.90 2.30 -19.41
CA VAL A 205 12.33 2.17 -19.09
C VAL A 205 12.67 3.07 -17.90
N ARG A 206 12.22 4.33 -17.88
CA ARG A 206 12.43 5.23 -16.74
C ARG A 206 11.79 4.72 -15.45
N ILE A 207 10.60 4.10 -15.53
CA ILE A 207 9.96 3.44 -14.39
C ILE A 207 10.83 2.27 -13.90
N GLY A 208 11.26 1.40 -14.81
CA GLY A 208 12.12 0.26 -14.50
C GLY A 208 13.42 0.67 -13.81
N ALA A 209 14.07 1.73 -14.30
CA ALA A 209 15.30 2.26 -13.71
C ALA A 209 15.11 2.73 -12.26
N ARG A 210 13.94 3.30 -11.93
CA ARG A 210 13.60 3.66 -10.54
C ARG A 210 13.42 2.45 -9.63
N TRP A 211 12.96 1.31 -10.16
CA TRP A 211 12.84 0.07 -9.40
C TRP A 211 14.20 -0.61 -9.19
N GLY A 212 15.15 -0.36 -10.10
CA GLY A 212 16.54 -0.80 -9.98
C GLY A 212 16.74 -2.31 -10.14
N SER A 213 18.00 -2.74 -9.96
CA SER A 213 18.44 -4.12 -10.17
C SER A 213 17.72 -5.15 -9.30
N GLU A 214 17.21 -4.73 -8.14
CA GLU A 214 16.43 -5.56 -7.22
C GLU A 214 15.12 -6.08 -7.84
N ALA A 215 14.54 -5.34 -8.79
CA ALA A 215 13.31 -5.75 -9.49
C ALA A 215 13.60 -6.67 -10.69
N ALA A 216 14.82 -6.70 -11.20
CA ALA A 216 15.17 -7.42 -12.43
C ALA A 216 14.85 -8.92 -12.37
N PRO A 217 15.15 -9.68 -11.29
CA PRO A 217 14.82 -11.11 -11.24
C PRO A 217 13.31 -11.39 -11.36
N ALA A 218 12.46 -10.55 -10.77
CA ALA A 218 11.01 -10.71 -10.87
C ALA A 218 10.51 -10.38 -12.29
N LEU A 219 11.01 -9.29 -12.88
CA LEU A 219 10.69 -8.89 -14.23
C LEU A 219 11.18 -9.88 -15.29
N GLU A 220 12.34 -10.52 -15.07
CA GLU A 220 12.85 -11.59 -15.93
C GLU A 220 11.92 -12.79 -15.94
N ARG A 221 11.45 -13.23 -14.77
CA ARG A 221 10.49 -14.33 -14.67
C ARG A 221 9.21 -13.99 -15.44
N LEU A 222 8.66 -12.80 -15.23
CA LEU A 222 7.47 -12.33 -15.94
C LEU A 222 7.69 -12.24 -17.46
N ALA A 223 8.84 -11.72 -17.91
CA ALA A 223 9.15 -11.56 -19.33
C ALA A 223 9.32 -12.88 -20.09
N ARG A 224 9.65 -13.97 -19.38
CA ARG A 224 9.77 -15.32 -19.94
C ARG A 224 8.43 -16.05 -20.07
N GLU A 225 7.36 -15.53 -19.47
CA GLU A 225 6.06 -16.18 -19.54
C GLU A 225 5.46 -16.12 -20.96
N PRO A 226 4.74 -17.17 -21.40
CA PRO A 226 3.99 -17.13 -22.65
C PRO A 226 3.02 -15.94 -22.69
N GLY A 227 3.08 -15.15 -23.76
CA GLY A 227 2.24 -13.96 -23.92
C GLY A 227 2.56 -12.81 -22.97
N ALA A 228 3.76 -12.76 -22.38
CA ALA A 228 4.19 -11.62 -21.57
C ALA A 228 4.07 -10.31 -22.36
N PRO A 229 3.38 -9.29 -21.81
CA PRO A 229 3.25 -7.99 -22.46
C PRO A 229 4.61 -7.32 -22.70
N GLU A 230 4.73 -6.57 -23.80
CA GLU A 230 5.98 -5.88 -24.15
C GLU A 230 6.42 -4.88 -23.06
N CYS A 231 5.47 -4.29 -22.34
CA CYS A 231 5.75 -3.36 -21.25
C CYS A 231 6.68 -3.95 -20.17
N VAL A 232 6.57 -5.26 -19.90
CA VAL A 232 7.43 -5.97 -18.94
C VAL A 232 8.89 -5.96 -19.40
N ARG A 233 9.14 -6.08 -20.71
CA ARG A 233 10.50 -6.03 -21.27
C ARG A 233 11.10 -4.63 -21.18
N HIS A 234 10.30 -3.59 -21.35
CA HIS A 234 10.76 -2.21 -21.19
C HIS A 234 11.09 -1.89 -19.73
N LEU A 235 10.24 -2.33 -18.79
CA LEU A 235 10.53 -2.24 -17.35
C LEU A 235 11.81 -2.98 -17.01
N LEU A 236 12.00 -4.21 -17.53
CA LEU A 236 13.21 -4.99 -17.31
C LEU A 236 14.47 -4.31 -17.87
N ALA A 237 14.38 -3.70 -19.05
CA ALA A 237 15.49 -2.97 -19.64
C ALA A 237 15.93 -1.81 -18.75
N GLY A 238 14.99 -1.06 -18.18
CA GLY A 238 15.28 -0.02 -17.20
C GLY A 238 15.83 -0.57 -15.89
N ALA A 239 15.27 -1.66 -15.36
CA ALA A 239 15.75 -2.25 -14.11
C ALA A 239 17.20 -2.76 -14.18
N ARG A 240 17.71 -3.02 -15.38
CA ARG A 240 19.10 -3.48 -15.63
C ARG A 240 20.09 -2.36 -15.97
N SER A 241 19.61 -1.15 -16.27
CA SER A 241 20.45 0.02 -16.58
C SER A 241 20.95 0.68 -15.31
#